data_AF-A0A9J7AGP5-F1
#
_entry.id   AF-A0A9J7AGP5-F1
#
_cell.length_a   1.000
_cell.length_b   1.000
_cell.length_c   1.000
_cell.angle_alpha   90.00
_cell.angle_beta   90.00
_cell.angle_gamma   90.00
#
_symmetry.space_group_name_H-M   'P 1'
#
loop_
_entity.id
_entity.type
_entity.pdbx_description
1 polymer ?
#
loop_
_entity_poly.entity_id
_entity_poly.type
_entity_poly.pdbx_seq_one_letter_code
_entity_poly.pdbx_strand_id
1 'polypeptide(L)'
;MRFSRRTLNIIIIVCLAVVSWIHLGQSDPEMEPLEALNLPILHDSDWQTWMSQEGVVVKWQPVSQPQGIARIVFTNQTQLDIPLDAQQWSAELKALAVKKASHDTLVILLQGPWTKTEMQGMAAFLIQRWQLQPHTLPIPSAITHCEQHFAAGSLWFRNHWIHSGPIDLEKPLPNRQQWQDFRLQQTRELRQQWLSPAGQLDIQTDIAYHRPPSDYYQSLYQALGDSQKFAANDYLNCLTTL
;
A
#
# COMPACT_ATOMS: atom_id res chain seq x y z
N MET A 1 -23.08 43.81 -50.54
CA MET A 1 -22.35 42.69 -51.20
C MET A 1 -22.92 41.38 -50.67
N ARG A 2 -23.58 40.58 -51.53
CA ARG A 2 -24.08 39.24 -51.13
C ARG A 2 -22.95 38.24 -51.37
N PHE A 3 -22.31 37.76 -50.31
CA PHE A 3 -21.36 36.66 -50.42
C PHE A 3 -22.07 35.42 -50.98
N SER A 4 -21.51 34.84 -52.04
CA SER A 4 -21.98 33.57 -52.60
C SER A 4 -21.89 32.48 -51.52
N ARG A 5 -22.87 31.57 -51.46
CA ARG A 5 -22.87 30.45 -50.51
C ARG A 5 -21.57 29.63 -50.56
N ARG A 6 -20.89 29.61 -51.71
CA ARG A 6 -19.57 28.96 -51.89
C ARG A 6 -18.43 29.68 -51.19
N THR A 7 -18.35 31.01 -51.26
CA THR A 7 -17.28 31.76 -50.58
C THR A 7 -17.47 31.75 -49.06
N LEU A 8 -18.72 31.75 -48.58
CA LEU A 8 -19.01 31.59 -47.15
C LEU A 8 -18.56 30.22 -46.63
N ASN A 9 -18.88 29.13 -47.34
CA ASN A 9 -18.49 27.78 -46.93
C ASN A 9 -16.96 27.58 -46.92
N ILE A 10 -16.24 28.16 -47.89
CA ILE A 10 -14.78 28.10 -47.92
C ILE A 10 -14.18 28.83 -46.71
N ILE A 11 -14.70 30.02 -46.36
CA ILE A 11 -14.23 30.77 -45.19
C ILE A 11 -14.50 29.98 -43.90
N ILE A 12 -15.67 29.37 -43.76
CA ILE A 12 -16.02 28.55 -42.58
C ILE A 12 -15.07 27.35 -42.44
N ILE A 13 -14.80 26.63 -43.53
CA ILE A 13 -13.89 25.46 -43.50
C ILE A 13 -12.47 25.88 -43.12
N VAL A 14 -11.97 26.99 -43.69
CA VAL A 14 -10.64 27.53 -43.37
C VAL A 14 -10.57 27.99 -41.91
N CYS A 15 -11.59 28.67 -41.41
CA CYS A 15 -11.65 29.07 -39.99
C CYS A 15 -11.69 27.86 -39.06
N LEU A 16 -12.47 26.82 -39.35
CA LEU A 16 -12.50 25.60 -38.55
C LEU A 16 -11.14 24.88 -38.57
N ALA A 17 -10.49 24.78 -39.74
CA ALA A 17 -9.18 24.17 -39.84
C ALA A 17 -8.10 24.94 -39.05
N VAL A 18 -8.14 26.28 -39.07
CA VAL A 18 -7.21 27.13 -38.31
C VAL A 18 -7.46 27.03 -36.81
N VAL A 19 -8.73 27.06 -36.36
CA VAL A 19 -9.07 26.89 -34.94
C VAL A 19 -8.66 25.49 -34.46
N SER A 20 -8.93 24.43 -35.23
CA SER A 20 -8.48 23.08 -34.90
C SER A 20 -6.95 22.97 -34.87
N TRP A 21 -6.24 23.61 -35.79
CA TRP A 21 -4.77 23.61 -35.79
C TRP A 21 -4.18 24.33 -34.57
N ILE A 22 -4.71 25.51 -34.22
CA ILE A 22 -4.27 26.26 -33.03
C ILE A 22 -4.60 25.46 -31.77
N HIS A 23 -5.77 24.84 -31.71
CA HIS A 23 -6.21 24.09 -30.54
C HIS A 23 -5.46 22.77 -30.34
N LEU A 24 -5.03 22.10 -31.42
CA LEU A 24 -4.27 20.85 -31.37
C LEU A 24 -2.75 21.08 -31.29
N GLY A 25 -2.25 22.18 -31.85
CA GLY A 25 -0.82 22.51 -31.87
C GLY A 25 -0.31 23.19 -30.59
N GLN A 26 -1.21 23.62 -29.69
CA GLN A 26 -0.87 24.27 -28.42
C GLN A 26 -1.15 23.39 -27.19
N SER A 27 -1.65 22.17 -27.37
CA SER A 27 -1.82 21.22 -26.27
C SER A 27 -0.44 20.85 -25.73
N ASP A 28 -0.12 21.29 -24.51
CA ASP A 28 1.05 20.77 -23.81
C ASP A 28 0.77 19.30 -23.48
N PRO A 29 1.49 18.33 -24.08
CA PRO A 29 1.27 16.92 -23.82
C PRO A 29 1.46 16.58 -22.34
N GLU A 30 2.21 17.39 -21.61
CA GLU A 30 2.40 17.25 -20.18
C GLU A 30 1.14 17.64 -19.37
N MET A 31 0.22 18.44 -19.91
CA MET A 31 -1.03 18.82 -19.24
C MET A 31 -2.21 17.94 -19.61
N GLU A 32 -2.07 17.07 -20.62
CA GLU A 32 -3.15 16.15 -20.99
C GLU A 32 -3.42 15.13 -19.88
N PRO A 33 -4.70 14.92 -19.51
CA PRO A 33 -5.04 13.97 -18.46
C PRO A 33 -4.59 12.57 -18.84
N LEU A 34 -4.19 11.81 -17.83
CA LEU A 34 -3.90 10.39 -17.97
C LEU A 34 -5.20 9.61 -17.91
N GLU A 35 -5.32 8.63 -18.80
CA GLU A 35 -6.38 7.65 -18.74
C GLU A 35 -6.29 6.87 -17.42
N ALA A 36 -7.47 6.64 -16.82
CA ALA A 36 -7.59 5.82 -15.62
C ALA A 36 -7.20 4.38 -15.96
N LEU A 37 -6.49 3.72 -15.05
CA LEU A 37 -6.16 2.32 -15.23
C LEU A 37 -7.40 1.46 -14.99
N ASN A 38 -7.67 0.52 -15.90
CA ASN A 38 -8.69 -0.49 -15.66
C ASN A 38 -8.15 -1.54 -14.68
N LEU A 39 -8.32 -1.27 -13.39
CA LEU A 39 -7.82 -2.12 -12.30
C LEU A 39 -8.85 -3.20 -11.93
N PRO A 40 -8.47 -4.48 -11.90
CA PRO A 40 -9.36 -5.51 -11.38
C PRO A 40 -9.50 -5.36 -9.86
N ILE A 41 -10.71 -5.55 -9.35
CA ILE A 41 -11.04 -5.40 -7.92
C ILE A 41 -10.12 -6.28 -7.06
N LEU A 42 -9.61 -5.71 -5.96
CA LEU A 42 -8.95 -6.46 -4.91
C LEU A 42 -10.01 -7.00 -3.95
N HIS A 43 -9.98 -8.30 -3.69
CA HIS A 43 -10.82 -8.88 -2.65
C HIS A 43 -10.37 -8.40 -1.27
N ASP A 44 -11.29 -8.43 -0.31
CA ASP A 44 -10.95 -8.15 1.08
C ASP A 44 -9.88 -9.13 1.58
N SER A 45 -9.02 -8.63 2.47
CA SER A 45 -7.85 -9.38 2.89
C SER A 45 -8.17 -10.52 3.87
N ASP A 46 -9.44 -10.66 4.30
CA ASP A 46 -9.94 -11.68 5.25
C ASP A 46 -9.17 -11.80 6.58
N TRP A 47 -8.26 -10.86 6.87
CA TRP A 47 -7.51 -10.83 8.12
C TRP A 47 -8.43 -10.47 9.27
N GLN A 48 -8.44 -11.33 10.28
CA GLN A 48 -9.17 -11.11 11.52
C GLN A 48 -8.20 -10.66 12.60
N THR A 49 -8.67 -9.82 13.52
CA THR A 49 -7.87 -9.32 14.64
C THR A 49 -8.44 -9.86 15.95
N TRP A 50 -7.55 -10.31 16.83
CA TRP A 50 -7.82 -10.73 18.19
C TRP A 50 -6.74 -10.15 19.10
N MET A 51 -7.11 -9.75 20.31
CA MET A 51 -6.18 -9.28 21.33
C MET A 51 -6.08 -10.31 22.44
N SER A 52 -4.87 -10.70 22.81
CA SER A 52 -4.62 -11.64 23.90
C SER A 52 -4.93 -11.01 25.27
N GLN A 53 -4.97 -11.84 26.32
CA GLN A 53 -5.18 -11.35 27.69
C GLN A 53 -4.00 -10.51 28.19
N GLU A 54 -2.80 -10.80 27.69
CA GLU A 54 -1.57 -10.06 27.90
C GLU A 54 -1.52 -8.75 27.10
N GLY A 55 -2.54 -8.46 26.28
CA GLY A 55 -2.62 -7.25 25.45
C GLY A 55 -1.87 -7.33 24.13
N VAL A 56 -1.34 -8.50 23.74
CA VAL A 56 -0.63 -8.68 22.47
C VAL A 56 -1.65 -8.77 21.33
N VAL A 57 -1.46 -7.96 20.29
CA VAL A 57 -2.32 -7.99 19.10
C VAL A 57 -1.95 -9.19 18.24
N VAL A 58 -2.95 -9.96 17.84
CA VAL A 58 -2.82 -11.11 16.95
C VAL A 58 -3.72 -10.88 15.75
N LYS A 59 -3.14 -10.89 14.55
CA LYS A 59 -3.90 -10.96 13.31
C LYS A 59 -3.76 -12.34 12.71
N TRP A 60 -4.83 -12.83 12.13
CA TRP A 60 -4.81 -14.15 11.53
C TRP A 60 -5.71 -14.26 10.31
N GLN A 61 -5.36 -15.18 9.42
CA GLN A 61 -6.09 -15.41 8.18
C GLN A 61 -6.00 -16.90 7.81
N PRO A 62 -7.14 -17.59 7.66
CA PRO A 62 -7.15 -18.97 7.20
C PRO A 62 -6.86 -19.01 5.69
N VAL A 63 -5.91 -19.84 5.28
CA VAL A 63 -5.60 -20.07 3.87
C VAL A 63 -5.50 -21.57 3.59
N SER A 64 -5.98 -22.01 2.44
CA SER A 64 -5.95 -23.44 2.07
C SER A 64 -4.57 -23.84 1.53
N GLN A 65 -3.56 -23.87 2.40
CA GLN A 65 -2.19 -24.27 2.09
C GLN A 65 -1.69 -25.36 3.05
N PRO A 66 -0.85 -26.30 2.60
CA PRO A 66 -0.36 -27.39 3.46
C PRO A 66 0.62 -26.92 4.54
N GLN A 67 1.20 -25.73 4.35
CA GLN A 67 2.07 -25.07 5.31
C GLN A 67 1.49 -23.70 5.61
N GLY A 68 1.71 -23.24 6.84
CA GLY A 68 1.45 -21.88 7.23
C GLY A 68 2.67 -21.26 7.92
N ILE A 69 2.47 -20.08 8.46
CA ILE A 69 3.52 -19.28 9.07
C ILE A 69 2.96 -18.52 10.26
N ALA A 70 3.75 -18.52 11.33
CA ALA A 70 3.61 -17.60 12.43
C ALA A 70 4.74 -16.58 12.36
N ARG A 71 4.40 -15.31 12.10
CA ARG A 71 5.34 -14.19 12.11
C ARG A 71 5.14 -13.36 13.37
N ILE A 72 6.19 -13.16 14.14
CA ILE A 72 6.20 -12.25 15.29
C ILE A 72 6.93 -10.98 14.87
N VAL A 73 6.26 -9.84 15.00
CA VAL A 73 6.78 -8.53 14.62
C VAL A 73 7.12 -7.75 15.87
N PHE A 74 8.36 -7.29 15.98
CA PHE A 74 8.87 -6.56 17.14
C PHE A 74 9.02 -5.07 16.86
N THR A 75 9.06 -4.25 17.92
CA THR A 75 9.13 -2.78 17.80
C THR A 75 10.40 -2.24 17.16
N ASN A 76 11.49 -2.98 17.22
CA ASN A 76 12.79 -2.61 16.65
C ASN A 76 12.91 -2.92 15.14
N GLN A 77 11.79 -3.12 14.46
CA GLN A 77 11.73 -3.49 13.04
C GLN A 77 12.24 -4.90 12.70
N THR A 78 12.55 -5.72 13.71
CA THR A 78 12.88 -7.13 13.47
C THR A 78 11.63 -7.99 13.47
N GLN A 79 11.67 -9.06 12.69
CA GLN A 79 10.61 -10.06 12.62
C GLN A 79 11.19 -11.46 12.79
N LEU A 80 10.36 -12.37 13.27
CA LEU A 80 10.68 -13.78 13.29
C LEU A 80 9.59 -14.59 12.63
N ASP A 81 10.00 -15.34 11.61
CA ASP A 81 9.15 -16.21 10.82
C ASP A 81 9.33 -17.66 11.26
N ILE A 82 8.22 -18.28 11.65
CA ILE A 82 8.16 -19.67 12.08
C ILE A 82 7.27 -20.39 11.08
N PRO A 83 7.84 -21.10 10.10
CA PRO A 83 7.05 -21.98 9.23
C PRO A 83 6.47 -23.11 10.08
N LEU A 84 5.21 -23.46 9.84
CA LEU A 84 4.50 -24.50 10.57
C LEU A 84 3.74 -25.41 9.61
N ASP A 85 3.87 -26.72 9.81
CA ASP A 85 3.09 -27.72 9.10
C ASP A 85 1.64 -27.75 9.60
N ALA A 86 0.69 -27.96 8.69
CA ALA A 86 -0.74 -28.00 9.01
C ALA A 86 -1.09 -28.94 10.16
N GLN A 87 -0.48 -30.13 10.19
CA GLN A 87 -0.82 -31.20 11.13
C GLN A 87 0.14 -31.26 12.32
N GLN A 88 1.38 -30.81 12.13
CA GLN A 88 2.45 -30.94 13.14
C GLN A 88 2.79 -29.66 13.88
N TRP A 89 2.09 -28.55 13.61
CA TRP A 89 2.34 -27.23 14.21
C TRP A 89 2.59 -27.28 15.72
N SER A 90 1.84 -28.10 16.47
CA SER A 90 1.93 -28.14 17.93
C SER A 90 3.23 -28.79 18.41
N ALA A 91 3.75 -29.78 17.69
CA ALA A 91 5.03 -30.41 17.98
C ALA A 91 6.18 -29.50 17.58
N GLU A 92 6.07 -28.84 16.43
CA GLU A 92 7.05 -27.87 15.94
C GLU A 92 7.21 -26.68 16.91
N LEU A 93 6.09 -26.08 17.34
CA LEU A 93 6.11 -25.00 18.33
C LEU A 93 6.74 -25.44 19.66
N LYS A 94 6.48 -26.67 20.11
CA LYS A 94 7.09 -27.22 21.34
C LYS A 94 8.60 -27.44 21.20
N ALA A 95 9.06 -27.78 20.00
CA ALA A 95 10.46 -28.00 19.70
C ALA A 95 11.27 -26.70 19.58
N LEU A 96 10.60 -25.56 19.38
CA LEU A 96 11.28 -24.27 19.33
C LEU A 96 12.03 -23.96 20.64
N ALA A 97 13.25 -23.45 20.49
CA ALA A 97 14.02 -22.97 21.62
C ALA A 97 13.28 -21.85 22.35
N VAL A 98 13.30 -21.90 23.68
CA VAL A 98 12.75 -20.82 24.50
C VAL A 98 13.69 -19.65 24.45
N LYS A 99 13.23 -18.52 23.92
CA LYS A 99 13.96 -17.28 23.98
C LYS A 99 13.02 -16.20 24.51
N LYS A 100 13.40 -15.58 25.63
CA LYS A 100 12.72 -14.36 26.07
C LYS A 100 12.93 -13.30 24.99
N ALA A 101 11.85 -12.72 24.47
CA ALA A 101 11.95 -11.63 23.53
C ALA A 101 12.66 -10.42 24.18
N SER A 102 13.56 -9.78 23.43
CA SER A 102 14.31 -8.61 23.89
C SER A 102 13.59 -7.29 23.62
N HIS A 103 12.47 -7.33 22.88
CA HIS A 103 11.70 -6.17 22.47
C HIS A 103 10.21 -6.47 22.61
N ASP A 104 9.41 -5.42 22.78
CA ASP A 104 7.96 -5.54 22.78
C ASP A 104 7.46 -6.06 21.43
N THR A 105 6.31 -6.74 21.48
CA THR A 105 5.64 -7.29 20.31
C THR A 105 4.62 -6.28 19.79
N LEU A 106 4.75 -5.95 18.51
CA LEU A 106 3.77 -5.13 17.79
C LEU A 106 2.55 -5.97 17.40
N VAL A 107 2.80 -7.10 16.76
CA VAL A 107 1.75 -8.00 16.29
C VAL A 107 2.30 -9.42 16.12
N ILE A 108 1.43 -10.41 16.30
CA ILE A 108 1.64 -11.78 15.81
C ILE A 108 0.74 -11.97 14.60
N LEU A 109 1.31 -12.36 13.48
CA LEU A 109 0.59 -12.69 12.24
C LEU A 109 0.55 -14.21 12.06
N LEU A 110 -0.63 -14.78 11.92
CA LEU A 110 -0.83 -16.21 11.69
C LEU A 110 -1.55 -16.44 10.36
N GLN A 111 -0.92 -17.18 9.46
CA GLN A 111 -1.53 -17.52 8.18
C GLN A 111 -1.33 -19.00 7.90
N GLY A 112 -2.41 -19.75 7.66
CA GLY A 112 -2.32 -21.19 7.38
C GLY A 112 -3.68 -21.88 7.37
N PRO A 113 -3.72 -23.21 7.25
CA PRO A 113 -4.97 -23.98 7.08
C PRO A 113 -5.72 -24.24 8.40
N TRP A 114 -5.34 -23.53 9.47
CA TRP A 114 -5.83 -23.80 10.81
C TRP A 114 -7.13 -23.06 11.11
N THR A 115 -7.87 -23.62 12.04
CA THR A 115 -9.06 -22.99 12.61
C THR A 115 -8.69 -21.81 13.51
N LYS A 116 -9.66 -20.93 13.76
CA LYS A 116 -9.54 -19.84 14.72
C LYS A 116 -9.00 -20.31 16.08
N THR A 117 -9.54 -21.40 16.62
CA THR A 117 -9.15 -21.91 17.95
C THR A 117 -7.70 -22.38 17.96
N GLU A 118 -7.24 -23.03 16.89
CA GLU A 118 -5.84 -23.45 16.76
C GLU A 118 -4.92 -22.25 16.67
N MET A 119 -5.24 -21.25 15.83
CA MET A 119 -4.45 -20.02 15.70
C MET A 119 -4.38 -19.24 17.03
N GLN A 120 -5.50 -19.12 17.75
CA GLN A 120 -5.50 -18.53 19.08
C GLN A 120 -4.65 -19.33 20.07
N GLY A 121 -4.68 -20.67 20.00
CA GLY A 121 -3.82 -21.55 20.79
C GLY A 121 -2.33 -21.40 20.46
N MET A 122 -1.97 -21.28 19.18
CA MET A 122 -0.60 -21.00 18.72
C MET A 122 -0.09 -19.68 19.27
N ALA A 123 -0.88 -18.61 19.10
CA ALA A 123 -0.52 -17.29 19.61
C ALA A 123 -0.35 -17.31 21.13
N ALA A 124 -1.30 -17.88 21.87
CA ALA A 124 -1.20 -18.00 23.33
C ALA A 124 0.05 -18.78 23.76
N PHE A 125 0.36 -19.88 23.06
CA PHE A 125 1.58 -20.64 23.31
C PHE A 125 2.84 -19.79 23.07
N LEU A 126 2.93 -19.08 21.95
CA LEU A 126 4.07 -18.21 21.63
C LEU A 126 4.23 -17.08 22.67
N ILE A 127 3.13 -16.40 23.01
CA ILE A 127 3.10 -15.32 24.00
C ILE A 127 3.63 -15.81 25.35
N GLN A 128 3.09 -16.92 25.85
CA GLN A 128 3.49 -17.48 27.13
C GLN A 128 4.93 -18.01 27.10
N ARG A 129 5.29 -18.77 26.06
CA ARG A 129 6.58 -19.45 25.97
C ARG A 129 7.72 -18.46 25.88
N TRP A 130 7.55 -17.37 25.13
CA TRP A 130 8.60 -16.38 24.89
C TRP A 130 8.44 -15.10 25.71
N GLN A 131 7.46 -15.08 26.61
CA GLN A 131 7.14 -13.95 27.49
C GLN A 131 6.93 -12.65 26.71
N LEU A 132 6.24 -12.75 25.56
CA LEU A 132 6.00 -11.61 24.66
C LEU A 132 5.22 -10.53 25.42
N GLN A 133 5.75 -9.31 25.39
CA GLN A 133 5.12 -8.16 26.02
C GLN A 133 4.40 -7.33 24.94
N PRO A 134 3.22 -6.78 25.24
CA PRO A 134 2.52 -5.93 24.30
C PRO A 134 3.24 -4.59 24.15
N HIS A 135 3.25 -4.05 22.95
CA HIS A 135 3.69 -2.68 22.76
C HIS A 135 2.56 -1.69 23.06
N THR A 136 2.70 -0.92 24.13
CA THR A 136 1.75 0.12 24.55
C THR A 136 2.19 1.51 24.06
N LEU A 137 2.11 1.77 22.75
CA LEU A 137 2.38 3.14 22.25
C LEU A 137 1.19 4.07 22.44
N PRO A 138 1.41 5.31 22.91
CA PRO A 138 0.46 6.40 22.75
C PRO A 138 0.46 6.96 21.30
N ILE A 139 -0.73 7.08 20.70
CA ILE A 139 -1.29 7.90 19.56
C ILE A 139 -0.31 8.78 18.71
N PRO A 140 -0.45 9.01 17.37
CA PRO A 140 -1.40 8.53 16.33
C PRO A 140 -0.71 7.70 15.21
N SER A 141 -1.39 7.45 14.07
CA SER A 141 -0.84 6.81 12.87
C SER A 141 0.49 7.47 12.47
N ALA A 142 1.52 6.65 12.17
CA ALA A 142 2.77 7.19 11.63
C ALA A 142 2.57 7.83 10.25
N ILE A 143 1.46 7.47 9.59
CA ILE A 143 1.03 8.08 8.33
C ILE A 143 0.41 9.45 8.60
N THR A 144 1.00 10.48 8.00
CA THR A 144 0.51 11.87 8.09
C THR A 144 -0.80 12.06 7.33
N HIS A 145 -1.56 13.12 7.64
CA HIS A 145 -2.74 13.50 6.88
C HIS A 145 -2.45 13.58 5.36
N CYS A 146 -1.30 14.15 4.99
CA CYS A 146 -0.86 14.27 3.61
C CYS A 146 -0.62 12.92 2.94
N GLU A 147 0.01 11.97 3.62
CA GLU A 147 0.25 10.64 3.06
C GLU A 147 -1.05 9.84 2.88
N GLN A 148 -2.06 10.08 3.71
CA GLN A 148 -3.38 9.46 3.55
C GLN A 148 -4.13 10.06 2.37
N HIS A 149 -4.19 11.40 2.25
CA HIS A 149 -4.91 12.09 1.17
C HIS A 149 -4.23 11.95 -0.20
N PHE A 150 -2.89 11.94 -0.23
CA PHE A 150 -2.09 11.88 -1.45
C PHE A 150 -1.25 10.59 -1.49
N ALA A 151 -1.90 9.44 -1.31
CA ALA A 151 -1.23 8.14 -1.17
C ALA A 151 -0.34 7.76 -2.38
N ALA A 152 -0.78 8.03 -3.61
CA ALA A 152 0.04 7.79 -4.80
C ALA A 152 1.28 8.72 -4.87
N GLY A 153 1.09 10.00 -4.48
CA GLY A 153 2.16 10.99 -4.39
C GLY A 153 3.19 10.62 -3.32
N SER A 154 2.73 10.24 -2.13
CA SER A 154 3.63 9.81 -1.05
C SER A 154 4.42 8.55 -1.43
N LEU A 155 3.79 7.58 -2.10
CA LEU A 155 4.46 6.38 -2.59
C LEU A 155 5.55 6.72 -3.63
N TRP A 156 5.30 7.65 -4.54
CA TRP A 156 6.32 8.10 -5.50
C TRP A 156 7.58 8.56 -4.77
N PHE A 157 7.42 9.37 -3.74
CA PHE A 157 8.54 9.88 -2.96
C PHE A 157 9.20 8.80 -2.11
N ARG A 158 8.46 7.88 -1.48
CA ARG A 158 9.06 6.75 -0.77
C ARG A 158 9.93 5.87 -1.68
N ASN A 159 9.54 5.69 -2.94
CA ASN A 159 10.29 4.86 -3.90
C ASN A 159 11.52 5.57 -4.48
N HIS A 160 11.45 6.90 -4.66
CA HIS A 160 12.53 7.66 -5.31
C HIS A 160 13.44 8.40 -4.33
N TRP A 161 13.02 8.58 -3.08
CA TRP A 161 13.77 9.25 -2.02
C TRP A 161 14.05 8.26 -0.90
N ILE A 162 15.34 7.96 -0.68
CA ILE A 162 15.79 7.03 0.35
C ILE A 162 15.38 7.56 1.73
N HIS A 163 14.86 6.66 2.56
CA HIS A 163 14.11 6.86 3.81
C HIS A 163 14.86 7.53 5.00
N SER A 164 15.86 8.38 4.77
CA SER A 164 16.69 8.91 5.86
C SER A 164 17.13 10.38 5.74
N GLY A 165 16.58 11.13 4.77
CA GLY A 165 16.86 12.56 4.61
C GLY A 165 15.59 13.43 4.59
N PRO A 166 15.72 14.75 4.82
CA PRO A 166 14.65 15.68 4.52
C PRO A 166 14.26 15.55 3.04
N ILE A 167 12.98 15.75 2.77
CA ILE A 167 12.44 15.81 1.40
C ILE A 167 13.21 16.86 0.62
N ASP A 168 13.89 16.42 -0.43
CA ASP A 168 14.64 17.28 -1.33
C ASP A 168 13.69 17.94 -2.33
N LEU A 169 13.28 19.17 -2.00
CA LEU A 169 12.38 20.00 -2.82
C LEU A 169 12.98 20.39 -4.18
N GLU A 170 14.28 20.19 -4.40
CA GLU A 170 14.96 20.55 -5.65
C GLU A 170 14.93 19.40 -6.68
N LYS A 171 14.52 18.19 -6.28
CA LYS A 171 14.41 17.06 -7.21
C LYS A 171 13.22 17.20 -8.16
N PRO A 172 13.39 16.84 -9.44
CA PRO A 172 12.34 17.01 -10.43
C PRO A 172 11.15 16.10 -10.13
N LEU A 173 9.96 16.70 -10.20
CA LEU A 173 8.69 15.98 -10.23
C LEU A 173 8.60 15.09 -11.49
N PRO A 174 7.83 14.00 -11.44
CA PRO A 174 7.66 13.12 -12.58
C PRO A 174 7.01 13.86 -13.76
N ASN A 175 7.54 13.63 -14.95
CA ASN A 175 6.83 13.96 -16.18
C ASN A 175 5.64 12.99 -16.40
N ARG A 176 4.79 13.29 -17.37
CA ARG A 176 3.57 12.49 -17.64
C ARG A 176 3.87 11.02 -17.89
N GLN A 177 4.89 10.72 -18.70
CA GLN A 177 5.27 9.35 -19.04
C GLN A 177 5.80 8.58 -17.83
N GLN A 178 6.69 9.20 -17.04
CA GLN A 178 7.22 8.64 -15.81
C GLN A 178 6.11 8.31 -14.81
N TRP A 179 5.13 9.22 -14.67
CA TRP A 179 3.98 8.96 -13.81
C TRP A 179 3.10 7.82 -14.31
N GLN A 180 2.86 7.75 -15.63
CA GLN A 180 2.10 6.68 -16.25
C GLN A 180 2.76 5.32 -15.98
N ASP A 181 4.06 5.21 -16.21
CA ASP A 181 4.83 3.97 -16.00
C ASP A 181 4.87 3.58 -14.51
N PHE A 182 5.04 4.56 -13.63
CA PHE A 182 4.99 4.36 -12.19
C PHE A 182 3.65 3.77 -11.72
N ARG A 183 2.51 4.36 -12.12
CA ARG A 183 1.18 3.84 -11.75
C ARG A 183 1.00 2.40 -12.21
N LEU A 184 1.41 2.09 -13.45
CA LEU A 184 1.33 0.74 -14.01
C LEU A 184 2.21 -0.26 -13.24
N GLN A 185 3.44 0.14 -12.90
CA GLN A 185 4.35 -0.71 -12.13
C GLN A 185 3.82 -0.95 -10.72
N GLN A 186 3.47 0.12 -10.00
CA GLN A 186 3.07 0.03 -8.59
C GLN A 186 1.75 -0.70 -8.40
N THR A 187 0.78 -0.54 -9.31
CA THR A 187 -0.47 -1.33 -9.26
C THR A 187 -0.20 -2.82 -9.47
N ARG A 188 0.73 -3.20 -10.36
CA ARG A 188 1.12 -4.60 -10.56
C ARG A 188 1.81 -5.17 -9.32
N GLU A 189 2.78 -4.45 -8.77
CA GLU A 189 3.52 -4.86 -7.58
C GLU A 189 2.59 -5.01 -6.37
N LEU A 190 1.74 -4.01 -6.11
CA LEU A 190 0.80 -4.05 -5.00
C LEU A 190 -0.22 -5.19 -5.16
N ARG A 191 -0.72 -5.43 -6.38
CA ARG A 191 -1.60 -6.57 -6.64
C ARG A 191 -0.89 -7.90 -6.41
N GLN A 192 0.35 -8.05 -6.84
CA GLN A 192 1.13 -9.27 -6.61
C GLN A 192 1.34 -9.52 -5.12
N GLN A 193 1.69 -8.47 -4.36
CA GLN A 193 1.80 -8.56 -2.91
C GLN A 193 0.47 -8.96 -2.27
N TRP A 194 -0.62 -8.28 -2.66
CA TRP A 194 -1.98 -8.52 -2.15
C TRP A 194 -2.47 -9.94 -2.39
N LEU A 195 -2.08 -10.59 -3.49
CA LEU A 195 -2.53 -11.94 -3.85
C LEU A 195 -1.60 -13.05 -3.35
N SER A 196 -0.40 -12.71 -2.90
CA SER A 196 0.59 -13.68 -2.42
C SER A 196 0.54 -13.82 -0.89
N PRO A 197 0.71 -15.03 -0.32
CA PRO A 197 0.75 -15.22 1.13
C PRO A 197 1.82 -14.36 1.81
N ALA A 198 3.04 -14.39 1.27
CA ALA A 198 4.16 -13.60 1.77
C ALA A 198 3.89 -12.09 1.69
N GLY A 199 3.39 -11.60 0.55
CA GLY A 199 3.08 -10.19 0.39
C GLY A 199 1.93 -9.71 1.30
N GLN A 200 0.94 -10.57 1.58
CA GLN A 200 -0.10 -10.26 2.56
C GLN A 200 0.48 -10.12 3.98
N LEU A 201 1.44 -10.96 4.36
CA LEU A 201 2.14 -10.83 5.64
C LEU A 201 2.99 -9.55 5.70
N ASP A 202 3.67 -9.21 4.61
CA ASP A 202 4.46 -7.98 4.51
C ASP A 202 3.56 -6.75 4.63
N ILE A 203 2.40 -6.74 3.96
CA ILE A 203 1.37 -5.70 4.11
C ILE A 203 0.89 -5.59 5.57
N GLN A 204 0.57 -6.71 6.22
CA GLN A 204 0.14 -6.68 7.62
C GLN A 204 1.25 -6.23 8.58
N THR A 205 2.51 -6.52 8.23
CA THR A 205 3.69 -6.08 8.97
C THR A 205 3.85 -4.56 8.85
N ASP A 206 3.73 -4.02 7.65
CA ASP A 206 3.72 -2.57 7.40
C ASP A 206 2.57 -1.88 8.15
N ILE A 207 1.36 -2.46 8.10
CA ILE A 207 0.20 -1.97 8.84
C ILE A 207 0.50 -1.92 10.36
N ALA A 208 1.23 -2.90 10.89
CA ALA A 208 1.58 -2.93 12.30
C ALA A 208 2.62 -1.85 12.68
N TYR A 209 3.59 -1.58 11.81
CA TYR A 209 4.60 -0.55 12.02
C TYR A 209 4.04 0.86 11.86
N HIS A 210 3.40 1.14 10.73
CA HIS A 210 3.01 2.49 10.34
C HIS A 210 1.59 2.85 10.77
N ARG A 211 0.79 1.86 11.18
CA ARG A 211 -0.61 2.01 11.60
C ARG A 211 -1.46 2.87 10.64
N PRO A 212 -1.40 2.63 9.32
CA PRO A 212 -2.40 3.16 8.40
C PRO A 212 -3.83 2.79 8.82
N PRO A 213 -4.84 3.50 8.30
CA PRO A 213 -6.19 2.96 8.18
C PRO A 213 -6.19 1.54 7.57
N SER A 214 -7.10 0.67 8.01
CA SER A 214 -7.13 -0.74 7.59
C SER A 214 -7.34 -0.95 6.08
N ASP A 215 -7.96 0.03 5.42
CA ASP A 215 -8.23 0.07 3.98
C ASP A 215 -7.12 0.76 3.17
N TYR A 216 -6.08 1.30 3.82
CA TYR A 216 -5.06 2.14 3.17
C TYR A 216 -4.48 1.54 1.88
N TYR A 217 -4.14 0.25 1.89
CA TYR A 217 -3.57 -0.41 0.72
C TYR A 217 -4.59 -0.64 -0.40
N GLN A 218 -5.87 -0.87 -0.07
CA GLN A 218 -6.94 -0.92 -1.08
C GLN A 218 -7.17 0.48 -1.67
N SER A 219 -7.22 1.50 -0.83
CA SER A 219 -7.37 2.90 -1.26
C SER A 219 -6.16 3.39 -2.06
N LEU A 220 -4.95 2.98 -1.70
CA LEU A 220 -3.73 3.24 -2.47
C LEU A 220 -3.79 2.57 -3.85
N TYR A 221 -4.25 1.32 -3.92
CA TYR A 221 -4.42 0.62 -5.19
C TYR A 221 -5.37 1.38 -6.14
N GLN A 222 -6.52 1.83 -5.61
CA GLN A 222 -7.47 2.64 -6.37
C GLN A 222 -6.89 4.01 -6.74
N ALA A 223 -6.24 4.70 -5.81
CA ALA A 223 -5.60 6.00 -6.04
C ALA A 223 -4.51 5.91 -7.13
N LEU A 224 -3.77 4.81 -7.21
CA LEU A 224 -2.82 4.58 -8.30
C LEU A 224 -3.51 4.38 -9.66
N GLY A 225 -4.75 3.92 -9.70
CA GLY A 225 -5.52 3.81 -10.94
C GLY A 225 -5.96 5.15 -11.50
N ASP A 226 -6.37 6.07 -10.61
CA ASP A 226 -7.02 7.32 -11.00
C ASP A 226 -6.11 8.55 -10.91
N SER A 227 -4.98 8.44 -10.20
CA SER A 227 -4.08 9.57 -9.95
C SER A 227 -3.50 10.16 -11.24
N GLN A 228 -3.43 11.49 -11.24
CA GLN A 228 -2.81 12.29 -12.30
C GLN A 228 -1.37 12.63 -11.90
N LYS A 229 -0.55 13.06 -12.86
CA LYS A 229 0.87 13.37 -12.61
C LYS A 229 1.09 14.41 -11.50
N PHE A 230 0.11 15.29 -11.28
CA PHE A 230 0.18 16.33 -10.26
C PHE A 230 0.05 15.78 -8.83
N ALA A 231 -0.35 14.52 -8.62
CA ALA A 231 -0.49 13.95 -7.28
C ALA A 231 0.83 13.97 -6.47
N ALA A 232 1.99 13.87 -7.13
CA ALA A 232 3.28 14.08 -6.47
C ALA A 232 3.46 15.54 -6.02
N ASN A 233 3.10 16.51 -6.86
CA ASN A 233 3.12 17.92 -6.50
C ASN A 233 2.14 18.24 -5.37
N ASP A 234 0.94 17.67 -5.41
CA ASP A 234 -0.10 17.90 -4.41
C ASP A 234 0.31 17.38 -3.04
N TYR A 235 0.97 16.21 -2.98
CA TYR A 235 1.59 15.72 -1.76
C TYR A 235 2.66 16.69 -1.22
N LEU A 236 3.54 17.19 -2.09
CA LEU A 236 4.58 18.15 -1.71
C LEU A 236 4.00 19.45 -1.16
N ASN A 237 2.96 19.96 -1.82
CA ASN A 237 2.23 21.15 -1.39
C ASN A 237 1.55 20.93 -0.04
N CYS A 238 0.97 19.75 0.17
CA CYS A 238 0.39 19.40 1.47
C CYS A 238 1.44 19.45 2.58
N LEU A 239 2.62 18.87 2.35
CA LEU A 239 3.68 18.87 3.36
C LEU A 239 4.24 20.27 3.67
N THR A 240 4.23 21.18 2.70
CA THR A 240 4.78 22.54 2.86
C THR A 240 3.76 23.56 3.39
N THR A 241 2.47 23.19 3.46
CA THR A 241 1.38 24.02 3.99
C THR A 241 0.96 23.67 5.42
N LEU A 242 1.62 22.69 6.05
CA LEU A 242 1.42 22.29 7.45
C LEU A 242 2.04 23.26 8.46
#